data_AF-A0A2I8A9P3-F1
#
_entry.id   AF-A0A2I8A9P3-F1
#
_cell.length_a   1.000
_cell.length_b   1.000
_cell.length_c   1.000
_cell.angle_alpha   90.00
_cell.angle_beta   90.00
_cell.angle_gamma   90.00
#
_symmetry.space_group_name_H-M   'P 1'
#
loop_
_entity.id
_entity.type
_entity.pdbx_description
1 polymer ?
#
loop_
_entity_poly.entity_id
_entity_poly.type
_entity_poly.pdbx_seq_one_letter_code
_entity_poly.pdbx_strand_id
1 'polypeptide(L)'
;MFELLSRVLVWLLIGTIAYTLFQRFYPTGTFVGRAVFVIIIVVIALSFINPNEPAVASLWRLISFPLKPLGASVLMLMFAAQKIKAGGIDKPAGYLVGWSLAILLLSSTPAIAYFLVRAPLVTQEAMIPRSELVASQPETIVALEIPSNATQVTDVTGNGILPSSRISQTDLAFNYWQTQIPPYLMQNPQQIRERGLRIEDFVPSAETLQLTTQVWESYLNQVYTFLRGRRG
;
A
#
# COMPACT_ATOMS: atom_id res chain seq x y z
N MET A 1 -1.21 32.30 -1.40
CA MET A 1 -0.01 32.79 -2.12
C MET A 1 1.01 31.66 -2.29
N PHE A 2 1.47 31.03 -1.20
CA PHE A 2 2.37 29.85 -1.26
C PHE A 2 1.83 28.70 -2.12
N GLU A 3 0.56 28.33 -1.96
CA GLU A 3 -0.11 27.26 -2.73
C GLU A 3 -0.03 27.43 -4.26
N LEU A 4 -0.12 28.67 -4.75
CA LEU A 4 0.00 28.93 -6.18
C LEU A 4 1.46 28.83 -6.64
N LEU A 5 2.39 29.34 -5.83
CA LEU A 5 3.82 29.26 -6.12
C LEU A 5 4.32 27.81 -6.11
N SER A 6 3.95 27.02 -5.10
CA SER A 6 4.30 25.60 -5.02
C SER A 6 3.70 24.81 -6.17
N ARG A 7 2.46 25.10 -6.56
CA ARG A 7 1.84 24.49 -7.75
C ARG A 7 2.60 24.83 -9.03
N VAL A 8 2.91 26.10 -9.26
CA VAL A 8 3.69 26.53 -10.45
C VAL A 8 5.09 25.89 -10.45
N LEU A 9 5.74 25.80 -9.29
CA LEU A 9 7.05 25.18 -9.16
C LEU A 9 7.00 23.67 -9.46
N VAL A 10 5.99 22.98 -8.95
CA VAL A 10 5.78 21.55 -9.26
C VAL A 10 5.46 21.37 -10.75
N TRP A 11 4.70 22.26 -11.37
CA TRP A 11 4.48 22.26 -12.82
C TRP A 11 5.77 22.46 -13.62
N LEU A 12 6.63 23.39 -13.19
CA LEU A 12 7.94 23.59 -13.78
C LEU A 12 8.81 22.34 -13.61
N LEU A 13 8.78 21.70 -12.45
CA LEU A 13 9.46 20.43 -12.20
C LEU A 13 8.96 19.31 -13.13
N ILE A 14 7.64 19.09 -13.22
CA ILE A 14 7.08 18.09 -14.13
C ILE A 14 7.44 18.42 -15.59
N GLY A 15 7.33 19.69 -16.00
CA GLY A 15 7.64 20.12 -17.36
C GLY A 15 9.11 19.93 -17.70
N THR A 16 10.02 20.24 -16.78
CA THR A 16 11.47 20.02 -16.96
C THR A 16 11.82 18.53 -16.97
N ILE A 17 11.20 17.71 -16.11
CA ILE A 17 11.35 16.25 -16.16
C ILE A 17 10.83 15.71 -17.49
N ALA A 18 9.64 16.11 -17.93
CA ALA A 18 9.07 15.67 -19.20
C ALA A 18 9.95 16.09 -20.39
N TYR A 19 10.47 17.31 -20.39
CA TYR A 19 11.36 17.83 -21.43
C TYR A 19 12.70 17.08 -21.47
N THR A 20 13.33 16.87 -20.31
CA THR A 20 14.61 16.13 -20.23
C THR A 20 14.42 14.67 -20.63
N LEU A 21 13.31 14.06 -20.23
CA LEU A 21 12.96 12.69 -20.60
C LEU A 21 12.67 12.60 -22.10
N PHE A 22 11.97 13.57 -22.69
CA PHE A 22 11.76 13.68 -24.13
C PHE A 22 13.10 13.77 -24.87
N GLN A 23 13.99 14.68 -24.47
CA GLN A 23 15.30 14.82 -25.12
C GLN A 23 16.17 13.57 -25.01
N ARG A 24 16.05 12.80 -23.93
CA ARG A 24 16.88 11.61 -23.72
C ARG A 24 16.34 10.36 -24.43
N PHE A 25 15.04 10.12 -24.33
CA PHE A 25 14.40 8.90 -24.83
C PHE A 25 13.91 9.02 -26.27
N TYR A 26 13.57 10.23 -26.75
CA TYR A 26 13.07 10.41 -28.11
C TYR A 26 14.14 10.13 -29.19
N PRO A 27 15.40 10.60 -29.08
CA PRO A 27 16.41 10.37 -30.12
C PRO A 27 16.83 8.90 -30.25
N THR A 28 16.90 8.19 -29.12
CA THR A 28 17.49 6.84 -29.02
C THR A 28 16.44 5.71 -28.99
N GLY A 29 15.16 6.03 -28.85
CA GLY A 29 14.08 5.05 -28.72
C GLY A 29 13.61 4.43 -30.05
N THR A 30 13.05 3.23 -29.95
CA THR A 30 12.31 2.57 -31.04
C THR A 30 11.01 3.30 -31.36
N PHE A 31 10.43 3.08 -32.55
CA PHE A 31 9.14 3.69 -32.94
C PHE A 31 8.03 3.46 -31.89
N VAL A 32 7.93 2.24 -31.37
CA VAL A 32 6.96 1.87 -30.32
C VAL A 32 7.25 2.64 -29.03
N GLY A 33 8.51 2.74 -28.62
CA GLY A 33 8.90 3.50 -27.42
C GLY A 33 8.52 4.98 -27.54
N ARG A 34 8.72 5.57 -28.73
CA ARG A 34 8.30 6.95 -29.01
C ARG A 34 6.79 7.11 -28.97
N ALA A 35 6.03 6.18 -29.56
CA ALA A 35 4.57 6.21 -29.53
C ALA A 35 4.02 6.11 -28.10
N VAL A 36 4.52 5.17 -27.30
CA VAL A 36 4.15 5.03 -25.87
C VAL A 36 4.48 6.31 -25.10
N PHE A 37 5.63 6.93 -25.37
CA PHE A 37 6.02 8.16 -24.71
C PHE A 37 5.10 9.34 -25.05
N VAL A 38 4.74 9.49 -26.33
CA VAL A 38 3.76 10.50 -26.77
C VAL A 38 2.40 10.25 -26.12
N ILE A 39 1.96 8.99 -26.06
CA ILE A 39 0.73 8.62 -25.36
C ILE A 39 0.80 9.04 -23.89
N ILE A 40 1.90 8.78 -23.17
CA ILE A 40 2.07 9.20 -21.77
C ILE A 40 1.94 10.73 -21.65
N ILE A 41 2.60 11.50 -22.51
CA ILE A 41 2.49 12.97 -22.50
C ILE A 41 1.05 13.43 -22.77
N VAL A 42 0.39 12.83 -23.77
CA VAL A 42 -1.00 13.15 -24.12
C VAL A 42 -1.92 12.83 -22.96
N VAL A 43 -1.74 11.69 -22.30
CA VAL A 43 -2.53 11.32 -21.12
C VAL A 43 -2.29 12.30 -19.98
N ILE A 44 -1.04 12.67 -19.71
CA ILE A 44 -0.74 13.70 -18.71
C ILE A 44 -1.45 15.01 -19.05
N ALA A 45 -1.38 15.47 -20.31
CA ALA A 45 -2.06 16.68 -20.75
C ALA A 45 -3.59 16.57 -20.61
N LEU A 46 -4.21 15.48 -21.10
CA LEU A 46 -5.65 15.21 -20.97
C LEU A 46 -6.08 15.17 -19.50
N SER A 47 -5.22 14.66 -18.62
CA SER A 47 -5.40 14.68 -17.17
C SER A 47 -5.61 16.07 -16.59
N PHE A 48 -5.06 17.09 -17.25
CA PHE A 48 -5.20 18.47 -16.84
C PHE A 48 -6.32 19.22 -17.53
N ILE A 49 -6.62 18.92 -18.80
CA ILE A 49 -7.71 19.57 -19.54
C ILE A 49 -9.07 19.06 -19.03
N ASN A 50 -9.25 17.74 -18.86
CA ASN A 50 -10.53 17.12 -18.49
C ASN A 50 -10.36 16.05 -17.38
N PRO A 51 -10.09 16.47 -16.13
CA PRO A 51 -9.79 15.56 -15.02
C PRO A 51 -11.00 14.76 -14.48
N ASN A 52 -12.22 15.10 -14.90
CA ASN A 52 -13.44 14.44 -14.43
C ASN A 52 -13.77 13.16 -15.20
N GLU A 53 -13.03 12.86 -16.28
CA GLU A 53 -13.23 11.65 -17.06
C GLU A 53 -12.72 10.41 -16.28
N PRO A 54 -13.57 9.42 -15.98
CA PRO A 54 -13.15 8.21 -15.26
C PRO A 54 -12.07 7.42 -16.03
N ALA A 55 -12.06 7.54 -17.36
CA ALA A 55 -11.03 6.98 -18.22
C ALA A 55 -9.64 7.56 -17.91
N VAL A 56 -9.55 8.87 -17.71
CA VAL A 56 -8.30 9.58 -17.39
C VAL A 56 -7.76 9.17 -16.03
N ALA A 57 -8.63 9.05 -15.01
CA ALA A 57 -8.25 8.56 -13.69
C ALA A 57 -7.70 7.12 -13.74
N SER A 58 -8.29 6.27 -14.59
CA SER A 58 -7.85 4.89 -14.80
C SER A 58 -6.49 4.84 -15.52
N LEU A 59 -6.30 5.70 -16.51
CA LEU A 59 -5.03 5.90 -17.22
C LEU A 59 -3.92 6.41 -16.30
N TRP A 60 -4.24 7.31 -15.37
CA TRP A 60 -3.29 7.79 -14.36
C TRP A 60 -2.83 6.65 -13.43
N ARG A 61 -3.75 5.76 -13.02
CA ARG A 61 -3.40 4.56 -12.23
C ARG A 61 -2.46 3.62 -12.99
N LEU A 62 -2.68 3.46 -14.29
CA LEU A 62 -1.81 2.65 -15.15
C LEU A 62 -0.40 3.27 -15.27
N ILE A 63 -0.31 4.58 -15.49
CA ILE A 63 0.96 5.30 -15.61
C ILE A 63 1.71 5.34 -14.27
N SER A 64 0.98 5.40 -13.16
CA SER A 64 1.56 5.42 -11.82
C SER A 64 1.89 4.03 -11.26
N PHE A 65 1.48 2.95 -11.94
CA PHE A 65 1.86 1.58 -11.59
C PHE A 65 3.38 1.39 -11.39
N PRO A 66 4.28 1.77 -12.33
CA PRO A 66 5.73 1.68 -12.14
C PRO A 66 6.28 2.49 -10.97
N LEU A 67 5.55 3.50 -10.51
CA LEU A 67 5.98 4.33 -9.38
C LEU A 67 5.69 3.66 -8.04
N LYS A 68 4.78 2.67 -8.00
CA LYS A 68 4.49 1.91 -6.78
C LYS A 68 5.64 0.94 -6.49
N PRO A 69 5.99 0.68 -5.21
CA PRO A 69 7.11 -0.21 -4.87
C PRO A 69 7.01 -1.60 -5.53
N LEU A 70 5.81 -2.18 -5.52
CA LEU A 70 5.54 -3.46 -6.17
C LEU A 70 5.63 -3.38 -7.71
N GLY A 71 5.06 -2.33 -8.32
CA GLY A 71 5.12 -2.18 -9.77
C GLY A 71 6.55 -1.94 -10.28
N ALA A 72 7.32 -1.13 -9.56
CA ALA A 72 8.73 -0.87 -9.83
C ALA A 72 9.57 -2.15 -9.81
N SER A 73 9.40 -2.99 -8.78
CA SER A 73 10.16 -4.23 -8.64
C SER A 73 9.78 -5.25 -9.71
N VAL A 74 8.49 -5.42 -10.01
CA VAL A 74 8.01 -6.32 -11.07
C VAL A 74 8.54 -5.90 -12.44
N LEU A 75 8.53 -4.61 -12.78
CA LEU A 75 9.07 -4.14 -14.06
C LEU A 75 10.59 -4.30 -14.15
N MET A 76 11.31 -4.01 -13.07
CA MET A 76 12.75 -4.27 -13.01
C MET A 76 13.07 -5.76 -13.21
N LEU A 77 12.31 -6.66 -12.58
CA LEU A 77 12.45 -8.11 -12.77
C LEU A 77 12.09 -8.52 -14.20
N MET A 78 11.06 -7.94 -14.79
CA MET A 78 10.67 -8.22 -16.17
C MET A 78 11.77 -7.81 -17.16
N PHE A 79 12.39 -6.64 -16.98
CA PHE A 79 13.52 -6.21 -17.80
C PHE A 79 14.79 -7.02 -17.52
N ALA A 80 15.00 -7.46 -16.28
CA ALA A 80 16.10 -8.35 -15.94
C ALA A 80 15.94 -9.71 -16.63
N ALA A 81 14.73 -10.27 -16.62
CA ALA A 81 14.41 -11.55 -17.22
C ALA A 81 14.67 -11.57 -18.74
N GLN A 82 14.40 -10.47 -19.44
CA GLN A 82 14.72 -10.33 -20.87
C GLN A 82 16.22 -10.41 -21.19
N LYS A 83 17.08 -10.25 -20.19
CA LYS A 83 18.54 -10.25 -20.29
C LYS A 83 19.17 -11.50 -19.66
N ILE A 84 18.38 -12.54 -19.42
CA ILE A 84 18.88 -13.86 -19.04
C ILE A 84 19.08 -14.65 -20.34
N LYS A 85 20.33 -15.04 -20.64
CA LYS A 85 20.69 -15.80 -21.83
C LYS A 85 21.65 -16.92 -21.48
N ALA A 86 21.45 -18.09 -22.08
CA ALA A 86 22.35 -19.25 -21.98
C ALA A 86 22.73 -19.64 -20.53
N GLY A 87 21.82 -19.47 -19.57
CA GLY A 87 22.05 -19.79 -18.15
C GLY A 87 22.81 -18.72 -17.36
N GLY A 88 23.18 -17.59 -17.98
CA GLY A 88 23.81 -16.44 -17.34
C GLY A 88 22.88 -15.22 -17.26
N ILE A 89 23.18 -14.32 -16.31
CA ILE A 89 22.52 -13.02 -16.17
C ILE A 89 23.44 -11.96 -16.80
N ASP A 90 23.06 -11.43 -17.97
CA ASP A 90 23.86 -10.41 -18.64
C ASP A 90 23.81 -9.07 -17.89
N LYS A 91 24.89 -8.29 -17.88
CA LYS A 91 24.86 -6.93 -17.31
C LYS A 91 24.00 -6.01 -18.21
N PRO A 92 23.11 -5.15 -17.67
CA PRO A 92 22.97 -4.77 -16.26
C PRO A 92 21.90 -5.56 -15.47
N ALA A 93 21.44 -6.72 -15.94
CA ALA A 93 20.30 -7.43 -15.34
C ALA A 93 20.54 -7.83 -13.88
N GLY A 94 21.77 -8.16 -13.48
CA GLY A 94 22.11 -8.41 -12.08
C GLY A 94 21.81 -7.21 -11.17
N TYR A 95 22.06 -5.99 -11.64
CA TYR A 95 21.70 -4.78 -10.89
C TYR A 95 20.20 -4.57 -10.83
N LEU A 96 19.47 -4.86 -11.92
CA LEU A 96 18.02 -4.75 -11.95
C LEU A 96 17.36 -5.72 -10.96
N VAL A 97 17.86 -6.96 -10.89
CA VAL A 97 17.43 -7.93 -9.88
C VAL A 97 17.75 -7.42 -8.48
N GLY A 98 18.99 -6.97 -8.23
CA GLY A 98 19.40 -6.44 -6.93
C GLY A 98 18.52 -5.27 -6.46
N TRP A 99 18.26 -4.30 -7.33
CA TRP A 99 17.39 -3.16 -7.02
C TRP A 99 15.94 -3.58 -6.82
N SER A 100 15.42 -4.50 -7.63
CA SER A 100 14.05 -4.99 -7.45
C SER A 100 13.85 -5.68 -6.09
N LEU A 101 14.83 -6.50 -5.68
CA LEU A 101 14.84 -7.17 -4.39
C LEU A 101 14.99 -6.16 -3.25
N ALA A 102 15.89 -5.19 -3.40
CA ALA A 102 16.06 -4.13 -2.41
C ALA A 102 14.75 -3.35 -2.20
N ILE A 103 14.08 -2.93 -3.28
CA ILE A 103 12.79 -2.22 -3.22
C ILE A 103 11.73 -3.09 -2.54
N LEU A 104 11.64 -4.37 -2.88
CA LEU A 104 10.68 -5.29 -2.23
C LEU A 104 10.99 -5.47 -0.74
N LEU A 105 12.24 -5.67 -0.38
CA LEU A 105 12.65 -5.91 1.01
C LEU A 105 12.37 -4.66 1.86
N LEU A 106 12.75 -3.48 1.35
CA LEU A 106 12.47 -2.20 1.98
C LEU A 106 10.95 -1.94 2.08
N SER A 107 10.19 -2.16 1.03
CA SER A 107 8.74 -1.90 1.06
C SER A 107 7.97 -2.93 1.90
N SER A 108 8.52 -4.13 2.07
CA SER A 108 7.92 -5.23 2.84
C SER A 108 8.24 -5.15 4.33
N THR A 109 9.15 -4.27 4.76
CA THR A 109 9.54 -4.16 6.17
C THR A 109 8.61 -3.22 6.96
N PRO A 110 8.00 -3.70 8.06
CA PRO A 110 7.13 -2.90 8.92
C PRO A 110 7.77 -1.59 9.41
N ALA A 111 9.08 -1.59 9.63
CA ALA A 111 9.86 -0.40 9.98
C ALA A 111 9.67 0.76 8.99
N ILE A 112 9.57 0.47 7.69
CA ILE A 112 9.40 1.50 6.66
C ILE A 112 7.95 1.97 6.60
N ALA A 113 7.00 1.06 6.81
CA ALA A 113 5.58 1.43 6.95
C ALA A 113 5.37 2.39 8.14
N TYR A 114 6.06 2.16 9.26
CA TYR A 114 6.00 3.04 10.44
C TYR A 114 6.34 4.50 10.10
N PHE A 115 7.41 4.73 9.33
CA PHE A 115 7.79 6.09 8.92
C PHE A 115 6.82 6.67 7.88
N LEU A 116 6.35 5.85 6.94
CA LEU A 116 5.44 6.30 5.88
C LEU A 116 4.07 6.72 6.40
N VAL A 117 3.54 6.02 7.41
CA VAL A 117 2.23 6.31 8.01
C VAL A 117 2.26 7.55 8.91
N ARG A 118 3.41 7.82 9.53
CA ARG A 118 3.60 9.00 10.39
C ARG A 118 4.01 10.25 9.61
N ALA A 119 4.29 10.12 8.33
CA ALA A 119 4.63 11.26 7.51
C ALA A 119 3.41 12.23 7.44
N PRO A 120 3.62 13.53 7.72
CA PRO A 120 2.55 14.51 7.94
C PRO A 120 1.67 14.78 6.72
N LEU A 121 2.02 14.20 5.59
CA LEU A 121 1.36 14.35 4.30
C LEU A 121 0.21 13.34 4.11
N VAL A 122 0.19 12.23 4.86
CA VAL A 122 -0.93 11.27 4.86
C VAL A 122 -2.07 11.87 5.69
N THR A 123 -2.90 12.72 5.07
CA THR A 123 -4.17 13.15 5.67
C THR A 123 -5.07 11.94 5.92
N GLN A 124 -5.62 11.85 7.13
CA GLN A 124 -6.37 10.72 7.70
C GLN A 124 -7.47 10.12 6.80
N GLU A 125 -7.97 10.85 5.82
CA GLU A 125 -9.06 10.40 4.95
C GLU A 125 -8.61 9.50 3.79
N ALA A 126 -7.35 9.59 3.36
CA ALA A 126 -6.91 8.92 2.14
C ALA A 126 -6.45 7.46 2.34
N MET A 127 -6.26 7.03 3.60
CA MET A 127 -5.88 5.66 3.93
C MET A 127 -7.08 4.75 4.27
N ILE A 128 -8.29 5.30 4.26
CA ILE A 128 -9.48 4.54 4.60
C ILE A 128 -10.22 4.12 3.32
N PRO A 129 -10.09 2.88 2.85
CA PRO A 129 -11.22 2.27 2.17
C PRO A 129 -12.32 2.22 3.23
N ARG A 130 -13.38 3.00 3.01
CA ARG A 130 -14.59 3.08 3.85
C ARG A 130 -15.30 1.73 4.06
N SER A 131 -14.72 0.62 3.61
CA SER A 131 -15.13 -0.75 3.89
C SER A 131 -14.75 -1.23 5.30
N GLU A 132 -13.83 -0.57 6.01
CA GLU A 132 -13.56 -0.90 7.43
C GLU A 132 -14.17 0.10 8.43
N LEU A 133 -14.71 1.23 7.96
CA LEU A 133 -15.49 2.15 8.79
C LEU A 133 -16.99 1.81 8.88
N VAL A 134 -17.42 0.68 8.31
CA VAL A 134 -18.76 0.13 8.57
C VAL A 134 -18.76 -0.81 9.79
N ALA A 135 -17.60 -1.18 10.35
CA ALA A 135 -17.52 -2.01 11.55
C ALA A 135 -17.53 -1.22 12.88
N SER A 136 -18.10 -0.01 12.89
CA SER A 136 -18.37 0.74 14.12
C SER A 136 -19.68 1.51 14.01
N GLN A 137 -20.73 0.83 13.59
CA GLN A 137 -22.05 1.11 14.15
C GLN A 137 -22.27 0.07 15.25
N PRO A 138 -22.61 0.47 16.48
CA PRO A 138 -23.10 -0.47 17.47
C PRO A 138 -24.47 -0.96 16.98
N GLU A 139 -24.49 -1.99 16.15
CA GLU A 139 -25.71 -2.77 15.95
C GLU A 139 -26.05 -3.37 17.31
N THR A 140 -27.03 -2.75 17.96
CA THR A 140 -27.67 -3.28 19.15
C THR A 140 -28.37 -4.57 18.71
N ILE A 141 -27.69 -5.69 18.90
CA ILE A 141 -28.31 -7.01 18.80
C ILE A 141 -29.26 -7.11 20.00
N VAL A 142 -30.55 -6.90 19.73
CA VAL A 142 -31.63 -7.32 20.61
C VAL A 142 -31.65 -8.85 20.57
N ALA A 143 -30.94 -9.47 21.50
CA ALA A 143 -31.07 -10.90 21.75
C ALA A 143 -32.30 -11.11 22.65
N LEU A 144 -33.26 -11.85 22.10
CA LEU A 144 -34.50 -12.28 22.71
C LEU A 144 -34.28 -12.83 24.13
N GLU A 145 -35.00 -12.29 25.11
CA GLU A 145 -35.04 -12.77 26.49
C GLU A 145 -35.57 -14.22 26.51
N ILE A 146 -34.68 -15.18 26.80
CA ILE A 146 -35.06 -16.56 27.08
C ILE A 146 -35.49 -16.60 28.55
N PRO A 147 -36.74 -16.94 28.88
CA PRO A 147 -37.23 -16.86 30.25
C PRO A 147 -36.42 -17.79 31.15
N SER A 148 -35.99 -17.22 32.27
CA SER A 148 -35.34 -17.88 33.39
C SER A 148 -36.21 -19.02 33.94
N ASN A 149 -35.91 -20.24 33.53
CA ASN A 149 -36.08 -21.45 34.35
C ASN A 149 -35.39 -22.63 33.64
N ALA A 150 -34.06 -22.64 33.72
CA ALA A 150 -33.28 -23.85 33.48
C ALA A 150 -32.52 -24.14 34.78
N THR A 151 -33.08 -25.10 35.52
CA THR A 151 -32.42 -25.86 36.58
C THR A 151 -30.93 -26.04 36.31
N GLN A 152 -30.10 -25.63 37.27
CA GLN A 152 -28.69 -26.01 37.33
C GLN A 152 -28.60 -27.53 37.46
N VAL A 153 -28.57 -28.24 36.33
CA VAL A 153 -28.08 -29.61 36.28
C VAL A 153 -26.58 -29.52 36.09
N THR A 154 -25.87 -29.48 37.22
CA THR A 154 -24.44 -29.74 37.29
C THR A 154 -24.23 -31.25 37.15
N ASP A 155 -24.08 -31.72 35.92
CA ASP A 155 -23.55 -33.06 35.66
C ASP A 155 -22.54 -33.02 34.50
N VAL A 156 -21.43 -32.33 34.75
CA VAL A 156 -20.15 -32.58 34.07
C VAL A 156 -19.06 -32.27 35.09
N THR A 157 -18.40 -33.31 35.59
CA THR A 157 -17.14 -33.17 36.32
C THR A 157 -16.08 -32.58 35.40
N GLY A 158 -15.76 -31.30 35.61
CA GLY A 158 -14.60 -30.64 35.00
C GLY A 158 -14.90 -29.89 33.70
N ASN A 159 -15.21 -28.60 33.83
CA ASN A 159 -14.62 -27.49 33.07
C ASN A 159 -15.45 -26.23 33.34
N GLY A 160 -14.89 -25.30 34.13
CA GLY A 160 -15.52 -24.01 34.37
C GLY A 160 -15.57 -23.20 33.08
N ILE A 161 -16.79 -22.90 32.61
CA ILE A 161 -16.99 -21.92 31.54
C ILE A 161 -16.82 -20.53 32.16
N LEU A 162 -15.69 -19.87 31.86
CA LEU A 162 -15.45 -18.50 32.27
C LEU A 162 -16.27 -17.52 31.39
N PRO A 163 -16.80 -16.43 31.96
CA PRO A 163 -17.58 -15.43 31.23
C PRO A 163 -16.71 -14.66 30.24
N SER A 164 -17.21 -14.50 29.01
CA SER A 164 -16.54 -14.00 27.81
C SER A 164 -16.32 -12.48 27.73
N SER A 165 -16.17 -11.78 28.87
CA SER A 165 -16.14 -10.31 28.87
C SER A 165 -14.75 -9.66 28.96
N ARG A 166 -13.64 -10.42 28.89
CA ARG A 166 -12.27 -9.86 28.82
C ARG A 166 -11.30 -10.75 28.02
N ILE A 167 -11.62 -11.04 26.77
CA ILE A 167 -10.66 -11.70 25.87
C ILE A 167 -9.81 -10.61 25.22
N SER A 168 -8.65 -10.33 25.80
CA SER A 168 -7.55 -9.73 25.04
C SER A 168 -7.20 -10.70 23.90
N GLN A 169 -6.95 -10.19 22.69
CA GLN A 169 -6.69 -10.98 21.47
C GLN A 169 -5.58 -12.03 21.57
N THR A 170 -4.85 -12.09 22.69
CA THR A 170 -3.86 -13.13 23.01
C THR A 170 -4.46 -14.46 23.45
N ASP A 171 -5.75 -14.54 23.78
CA ASP A 171 -6.38 -15.75 24.35
C ASP A 171 -7.29 -16.54 23.39
N LEU A 172 -7.35 -16.20 22.11
CA LEU A 172 -8.04 -17.04 21.11
C LEU A 172 -7.11 -18.18 20.65
N ALA A 173 -6.80 -19.09 21.57
CA ALA A 173 -6.06 -20.31 21.30
C ALA A 173 -7.03 -21.51 21.26
N PHE A 174 -7.03 -22.23 20.13
CA PHE A 174 -7.53 -23.61 20.08
C PHE A 174 -6.69 -24.44 21.06
N ASN A 175 -7.33 -24.90 22.13
CA ASN A 175 -6.69 -25.50 23.28
C ASN A 175 -6.40 -26.99 23.02
N TYR A 176 -5.14 -27.36 22.78
CA TYR A 176 -4.58 -28.67 23.22
C TYR A 176 -3.05 -28.76 23.21
N TRP A 177 -2.31 -27.77 22.69
CA TRP A 177 -0.88 -27.62 22.98
C TRP A 177 -0.56 -26.14 23.15
N GLN A 178 0.21 -25.81 24.18
CA GLN A 178 0.69 -24.45 24.48
C GLN A 178 1.74 -24.05 23.44
N THR A 179 1.32 -23.95 22.19
CA THR A 179 2.19 -23.56 21.08
C THR A 179 2.40 -22.07 21.18
N GLN A 180 3.56 -21.67 21.71
CA GLN A 180 3.99 -20.28 21.74
C GLN A 180 4.23 -19.84 20.29
N ILE A 181 3.19 -19.27 19.67
CA ILE A 181 3.28 -18.74 18.31
C ILE A 181 4.26 -17.58 18.37
N PRO A 182 5.37 -17.63 17.60
CA PRO A 182 6.34 -16.56 17.61
C PRO A 182 5.67 -15.23 17.25
N PRO A 183 6.01 -14.12 17.93
CA PRO A 183 5.32 -12.84 17.78
C PRO A 183 5.37 -12.27 16.35
N TYR A 184 6.32 -12.72 15.52
CA TYR A 184 6.41 -12.34 14.10
C TYR A 184 5.30 -12.95 13.22
N LEU A 185 4.64 -14.03 13.64
CA LEU A 185 3.51 -14.63 12.92
C LEU A 185 2.17 -13.97 13.25
N MET A 186 2.14 -13.13 14.30
CA MET A 186 0.97 -12.38 14.76
C MET A 186 1.13 -10.86 14.50
N GLN A 187 1.90 -10.50 13.48
CA GLN A 187 2.06 -9.11 13.10
C GLN A 187 0.73 -8.58 12.55
N ASN A 188 0.14 -7.61 13.25
CA ASN A 188 -0.95 -6.80 12.71
C ASN A 188 -0.38 -5.44 12.32
N PRO A 189 -0.13 -5.19 11.03
CA PRO A 189 0.53 -3.97 10.61
C PRO A 189 -0.34 -2.71 10.75
N GLN A 190 -1.64 -2.83 11.03
CA GLN A 190 -2.47 -1.68 11.44
C GLN A 190 -2.08 -1.15 12.83
N GLN A 191 -1.64 -2.02 13.73
CA GLN A 191 -1.22 -1.67 15.09
C GLN A 191 0.17 -1.01 15.15
N ILE A 192 0.95 -1.02 14.06
CA ILE A 192 2.25 -0.32 13.95
C ILE A 192 2.09 1.19 14.21
N ARG A 193 0.88 1.73 13.99
CA ARG A 193 0.59 3.14 14.30
C ARG A 193 0.70 3.45 15.78
N GLU A 194 0.12 2.58 16.60
CA GLU A 194 -0.06 2.78 18.05
C GLU A 194 1.13 2.24 18.84
N ARG A 195 1.84 1.26 18.27
CA ARG A 195 3.00 0.61 18.85
C ARG A 195 4.30 1.28 18.36
N GLY A 196 5.31 1.38 19.22
CA GLY A 196 6.65 1.82 18.82
C GLY A 196 7.39 0.78 17.96
N LEU A 197 8.48 1.20 17.31
CA LEU A 197 9.33 0.34 16.48
C LEU A 197 9.94 -0.79 17.31
N ARG A 198 9.80 -2.03 16.85
CA ARG A 198 10.41 -3.20 17.48
C ARG A 198 11.31 -3.97 16.52
N ILE A 199 12.07 -4.92 17.06
CA ILE A 199 13.01 -5.72 16.27
C ILE A 199 12.26 -6.65 15.30
N GLU A 200 11.05 -7.08 15.68
CA GLU A 200 10.20 -7.89 14.79
C GLU A 200 9.76 -7.12 13.54
N ASP A 201 9.75 -5.78 13.60
CA ASP A 201 9.32 -4.91 12.50
C ASP A 201 10.34 -4.85 11.34
N PHE A 202 11.48 -5.53 11.48
CA PHE A 202 12.46 -5.72 10.41
C PHE A 202 12.25 -7.03 9.63
N VAL A 203 11.27 -7.84 10.01
CA VAL A 203 10.89 -9.05 9.27
C VAL A 203 9.98 -8.65 8.11
N PRO A 204 10.33 -8.96 6.85
CA PRO A 204 9.48 -8.66 5.70
C PRO A 204 8.13 -9.39 5.77
N SER A 205 7.03 -8.71 5.46
CA SER A 205 5.70 -9.33 5.38
C SER A 205 4.87 -8.81 4.19
N ALA A 206 4.07 -9.71 3.60
CA ALA A 206 3.22 -9.39 2.45
C ALA A 206 2.14 -8.35 2.78
N GLU A 207 1.58 -8.41 4.00
CA GLU A 207 0.58 -7.44 4.45
C GLU A 207 1.17 -6.04 4.59
N THR A 208 2.42 -5.94 5.04
CA THR A 208 3.12 -4.65 5.11
C THR A 208 3.43 -4.11 3.72
N LEU A 209 3.82 -4.96 2.77
CA LEU A 209 3.98 -4.56 1.37
C LEU A 209 2.68 -3.99 0.79
N GLN A 210 1.54 -4.57 1.13
CA GLN A 210 0.23 -4.05 0.72
C GLN A 210 -0.03 -2.68 1.33
N LEU A 211 0.21 -2.51 2.63
CA LEU A 211 0.03 -1.21 3.30
C LEU A 211 0.94 -0.12 2.75
N THR A 212 2.22 -0.40 2.55
CA THR A 212 3.15 0.57 1.95
C THR A 212 2.74 0.92 0.52
N THR A 213 2.25 -0.04 -0.25
CA THR A 213 1.72 0.20 -1.60
C THR A 213 0.46 1.07 -1.56
N GLN A 214 -0.44 0.84 -0.61
CA GLN A 214 -1.67 1.63 -0.45
C GLN A 214 -1.36 3.07 -0.01
N VAL A 215 -0.45 3.24 0.94
CA VAL A 215 0.05 4.55 1.37
C VAL A 215 0.64 5.29 0.17
N TRP A 216 1.46 4.61 -0.62
CA TRP A 216 2.06 5.20 -1.82
C TRP A 216 1.03 5.58 -2.89
N GLU A 217 -0.01 4.76 -3.09
CA GLU A 217 -1.12 5.11 -3.99
C GLU A 217 -1.88 6.35 -3.51
N SER A 218 -2.14 6.45 -2.20
CA SER A 218 -2.71 7.65 -1.59
C SER A 218 -1.85 8.89 -1.86
N TYR A 219 -0.53 8.78 -1.71
CA TYR A 219 0.41 9.86 -2.05
C TYR A 219 0.31 10.30 -3.51
N LEU A 220 0.32 9.35 -4.44
CA LEU A 220 0.23 9.64 -5.87
C LEU A 220 -1.11 10.30 -6.22
N ASN A 221 -2.19 9.90 -5.56
CA ASN A 221 -3.53 10.51 -5.73
C ASN A 221 -3.60 11.92 -5.12
N GLN A 222 -2.91 12.16 -4.01
CA GLN A 222 -2.81 13.48 -3.40
C GLN A 222 -2.00 14.43 -4.28
N VAL A 223 -0.85 13.98 -4.82
CA VAL A 223 -0.06 14.75 -5.79
C VAL A 223 -0.91 15.05 -7.02
N TYR A 224 -1.61 14.05 -7.56
CA TYR A 224 -2.54 14.24 -8.66
C TYR A 224 -3.61 15.31 -8.33
N THR A 225 -4.18 15.24 -7.12
CA THR A 225 -5.19 16.21 -6.64
C THR A 225 -4.64 17.62 -6.45
N PHE A 226 -3.42 17.73 -5.93
CA PHE A 226 -2.71 18.98 -5.74
C PHE A 226 -2.40 19.67 -7.08
N LEU A 227 -1.91 18.88 -8.05
CA LEU A 227 -1.58 19.34 -9.40
C LEU A 227 -2.82 19.90 -10.13
N ARG A 228 -3.99 19.26 -10.01
CA ARG A 228 -5.27 19.76 -10.58
C ARG A 228 -5.87 20.95 -9.82
N GLY A 229 -5.36 21.26 -8.64
CA GLY A 229 -5.80 22.39 -7.84
C GLY A 229 -7.17 22.27 -7.18
N ARG A 230 -7.73 21.06 -7.12
CA ARG A 230 -8.94 20.76 -6.35
C ARG A 230 -8.51 20.57 -4.90
N ARG A 231 -9.03 21.40 -3.99
CA ARG A 231 -8.93 21.09 -2.55
C ARG A 231 -9.71 19.80 -2.30
N GLY A 232 -9.13 18.88 -1.53
CA GLY A 232 -9.90 17.84 -0.85
C GLY A 232 -10.89 18.49 0.09
#